data_AF-A0A7S4PT32-F1
#
_entry.id   AF-A0A7S4PT32-F1
#
_cell.length_a   1.000
_cell.length_b   1.000
_cell.length_c   1.000
_cell.angle_alpha   90.00
_cell.angle_beta   90.00
_cell.angle_gamma   90.00
#
_symmetry.space_group_name_H-M   'P 1'
#
loop_
_entity.id
_entity.type
_entity.pdbx_description
1 polymer ?
#
loop_
_entity_poly.entity_id
_entity_poly.type
_entity_poly.pdbx_seq_one_letter_code
_entity_poly.pdbx_strand_id
1 'polypeptide(L)'
;ARFKEGGYHDHLAHFNVCPYLSAYMLGYSKMLMQASFQHLASDGRRLLYTDTDSIVFAATPAQWERYAEKFVAIRKTFGAMELEGIYARFLTVGPKKYVCIKPSGDYEWHANGINARTNTKL
;
A
#
# COMPACT_ATOMS: atom_id res chain seq x y z
N ALA A 1 11.54 23.73 -2.48
CA ALA A 1 10.79 24.24 -1.30
C ALA A 1 11.11 23.36 -0.11
N ARG A 2 11.50 23.90 1.05
CA ARG A 2 11.70 23.11 2.27
C ARG A 2 10.35 22.91 2.93
N PHE A 3 9.92 21.66 3.09
CA PHE A 3 8.69 21.33 3.82
C PHE A 3 8.88 21.72 5.30
N LYS A 4 7.97 22.54 5.83
CA LYS A 4 7.85 22.82 7.27
C LYS A 4 6.58 22.12 7.75
N GLU A 5 6.69 21.27 8.76
CA GLU A 5 5.53 20.78 9.51
C GLU A 5 4.87 21.97 10.23
N GLY A 6 3.91 22.59 9.57
CA GLY A 6 2.97 23.53 10.19
C GLY A 6 1.78 22.79 10.80
N GLY A 7 1.12 23.39 11.78
CA GLY A 7 -0.10 22.86 12.38
C GLY A 7 -1.28 22.90 11.39
N TYR A 8 -2.34 22.14 11.67
CA TYR A 8 -3.54 22.05 10.80
C TYR A 8 -4.10 23.42 10.38
N HIS A 9 -4.06 24.42 11.27
CA HIS A 9 -4.53 25.77 11.02
C HIS A 9 -3.64 26.58 10.07
N ASP A 10 -2.34 26.28 9.97
CA ASP A 10 -1.43 26.98 9.05
C ASP A 10 -1.73 26.65 7.59
N HIS A 11 -2.33 25.47 7.33
CA HIS A 11 -2.64 24.97 6.00
C HIS A 11 -3.99 25.46 5.46
N LEU A 12 -4.93 25.86 6.34
CA LEU A 12 -6.26 26.33 5.95
C LEU A 12 -6.25 27.69 5.24
N ALA A 13 -5.30 28.56 5.59
CA ALA A 13 -5.20 29.90 4.98
C ALA A 13 -4.46 29.91 3.63
N HIS A 14 -3.73 28.83 3.29
CA HIS A 14 -2.82 28.80 2.14
C HIS A 14 -3.23 27.83 1.04
N PHE A 15 -4.17 26.93 1.31
CA PHE A 15 -4.80 26.12 0.28
C PHE A 15 -6.23 26.62 0.07
N ASN A 16 -6.59 26.94 -1.18
CA ASN A 16 -8.00 26.90 -1.59
C ASN A 16 -8.45 25.43 -1.55
N VAL A 17 -8.62 24.89 -0.34
CA VAL A 17 -9.03 23.51 -0.12
C VAL A 17 -10.41 23.40 -0.76
N CYS A 18 -10.53 22.53 -1.76
CA CYS A 18 -11.79 22.13 -2.36
C CYS A 18 -12.09 20.71 -1.86
N PRO A 19 -12.71 20.53 -0.68
CA PRO A 19 -12.85 19.21 -0.06
C PRO A 19 -13.56 18.20 -0.96
N TYR A 20 -14.47 18.68 -1.80
CA TYR A 20 -15.17 17.86 -2.79
C TYR A 20 -14.21 17.24 -3.83
N LEU A 21 -13.19 17.98 -4.29
CA LEU A 21 -12.22 17.47 -5.25
C LEU A 21 -11.37 16.35 -4.62
N SER A 22 -10.89 16.56 -3.39
CA SER A 22 -10.17 15.54 -2.64
C SER A 22 -11.04 14.30 -2.38
N ALA A 23 -12.32 14.48 -2.08
CA ALA A 23 -13.27 13.38 -1.91
C ALA A 23 -13.48 12.60 -3.22
N TYR A 24 -13.59 13.28 -4.36
CA TYR A 24 -13.69 12.63 -5.67
C TYR A 24 -12.43 11.82 -6.00
N MET A 25 -11.24 12.39 -5.77
CA MET A 25 -9.97 11.69 -5.98
C MET A 25 -9.87 10.44 -5.09
N LEU A 26 -10.22 10.56 -3.81
CA LEU A 26 -10.23 9.43 -2.87
C LEU A 26 -11.23 8.35 -3.29
N GLY A 27 -12.44 8.74 -3.70
CA GLY A 27 -13.47 7.83 -4.19
C GLY A 27 -13.00 7.06 -5.42
N TYR A 28 -12.40 7.77 -6.38
CA TYR A 28 -11.84 7.16 -7.59
C TYR A 28 -10.74 6.16 -7.26
N SER A 29 -9.78 6.52 -6.39
CA SER A 29 -8.71 5.60 -5.96
C SER A 29 -9.25 4.33 -5.29
N LYS A 30 -10.29 4.45 -4.44
CA LYS A 30 -10.94 3.29 -3.81
C LYS A 30 -11.61 2.38 -4.84
N MET A 31 -12.24 2.94 -5.88
CA MET A 31 -12.83 2.15 -6.96
C MET A 31 -11.77 1.37 -7.74
N LEU A 32 -10.61 1.99 -8.01
CA LEU A 32 -9.50 1.32 -8.67
C LEU A 32 -8.93 0.17 -7.82
N MET A 33 -8.73 0.39 -6.52
CA MET A 33 -8.33 -0.68 -5.60
C MET A 33 -9.33 -1.84 -5.57
N GLN A 34 -10.63 -1.52 -5.55
CA GLN A 34 -11.68 -2.54 -5.57
C GLN A 34 -11.66 -3.37 -6.85
N ALA A 35 -11.39 -2.74 -8.01
CA ALA A 35 -11.23 -3.46 -9.27
C ALA A 35 -10.03 -4.42 -9.23
N SER A 36 -8.91 -3.99 -8.64
CA SER A 36 -7.76 -4.88 -8.40
C SER A 36 -8.14 -6.06 -7.50
N PHE A 37 -8.90 -5.85 -6.43
CA PHE A 37 -9.35 -6.95 -5.55
C PHE A 37 -10.24 -7.94 -6.26
N GLN A 38 -11.23 -7.47 -7.01
CA GLN A 38 -12.13 -8.34 -7.79
C GLN A 38 -11.33 -9.19 -8.77
N HIS A 39 -10.35 -8.58 -9.45
CA HIS A 39 -9.49 -9.32 -10.37
C HIS A 39 -8.65 -10.38 -9.64
N LEU A 40 -7.98 -10.00 -8.55
CA LEU A 40 -7.10 -10.90 -7.80
C LEU A 40 -7.89 -12.07 -7.18
N ALA A 41 -9.08 -11.78 -6.64
CA ALA A 41 -10.01 -12.79 -6.11
C ALA A 41 -10.55 -13.73 -7.20
N SER A 42 -10.83 -13.24 -8.40
CA SER A 42 -11.34 -14.07 -9.52
C SER A 42 -10.37 -15.18 -9.98
N ASP A 43 -9.06 -14.99 -9.74
CA ASP A 43 -8.00 -15.98 -10.03
C ASP A 43 -7.65 -16.83 -8.79
N GLY A 44 -8.50 -16.78 -7.74
CA GLY A 44 -8.35 -17.58 -6.52
C GLY A 44 -7.26 -17.10 -5.55
N ARG A 45 -6.72 -15.88 -5.70
CA ARG A 45 -5.73 -15.34 -4.76
C ARG A 45 -6.41 -14.91 -3.46
N ARG A 46 -5.72 -15.10 -2.34
CA ARG A 46 -6.21 -14.70 -1.01
C ARG A 46 -5.60 -13.36 -0.60
N LEU A 47 -6.45 -12.36 -0.31
CA LEU A 47 -6.01 -11.08 0.25
C LEU A 47 -5.43 -11.31 1.64
N LEU A 48 -4.25 -10.74 1.91
CA LEU A 48 -3.58 -10.82 3.21
C LEU A 48 -3.63 -9.49 3.97
N TYR A 49 -3.46 -8.39 3.24
CA TYR A 49 -3.45 -7.05 3.80
C TYR A 49 -3.71 -6.01 2.72
N THR A 50 -4.26 -4.87 3.11
CA THR A 50 -4.34 -3.70 2.25
C THR A 50 -4.25 -2.43 3.07
N ASP A 51 -3.69 -1.41 2.46
CA ASP A 51 -3.67 -0.04 2.91
C ASP A 51 -3.98 0.89 1.74
N THR A 52 -4.17 2.17 2.05
CA THR A 52 -4.57 3.23 1.11
C THR A 52 -3.83 3.23 -0.23
N ASP A 53 -2.58 2.78 -0.26
CA ASP A 53 -1.66 2.76 -1.40
C ASP A 53 -1.08 1.37 -1.72
N SER A 54 -1.41 0.34 -0.95
CA SER A 54 -0.71 -0.95 -0.99
C SER A 54 -1.65 -2.13 -0.79
N ILE A 55 -1.27 -3.24 -1.42
CA ILE A 55 -2.10 -4.42 -1.53
C ILE A 55 -1.19 -5.65 -1.44
N VAL A 56 -1.49 -6.56 -0.53
CA VAL A 56 -0.73 -7.79 -0.31
C VAL A 56 -1.63 -9.01 -0.49
N PHE A 57 -1.25 -9.90 -1.40
CA PHE A 57 -1.96 -11.15 -1.70
C PHE A 57 -1.05 -12.36 -1.59
N ALA A 58 -1.62 -13.49 -1.19
CA ALA A 58 -1.00 -14.80 -1.41
C ALA A 58 -1.23 -15.23 -2.87
N ALA A 59 -0.15 -15.51 -3.58
CA ALA A 59 -0.16 -15.92 -4.98
C ALA A 59 0.92 -16.98 -5.25
N THR A 60 0.66 -17.86 -6.22
CA THR A 60 1.69 -18.74 -6.81
C THR A 60 2.57 -17.94 -7.79
N PRO A 61 3.76 -18.44 -8.17
CA PRO A 61 4.61 -17.78 -9.18
C PRO A 61 3.89 -17.50 -10.50
N ALA A 62 3.13 -18.47 -11.02
CA ALA A 62 2.36 -18.30 -12.26
C ALA A 62 1.21 -17.29 -12.12
N GLN A 63 0.64 -17.15 -10.92
CA GLN A 63 -0.33 -16.08 -10.65
C GLN A 63 0.38 -14.72 -10.60
N TRP A 64 1.55 -14.62 -9.98
CA TRP A 64 2.31 -13.37 -9.91
C TRP A 64 2.68 -12.86 -11.31
N GLU A 65 3.23 -13.72 -12.17
CA GLU A 65 3.62 -13.37 -13.54
C GLU A 65 2.43 -12.84 -14.36
N ARG A 66 1.29 -13.55 -14.34
CA ARG A 66 0.05 -13.12 -15.03
C ARG A 66 -0.50 -11.78 -14.50
N TYR A 67 -0.29 -11.47 -13.22
CA TYR A 67 -0.69 -10.18 -12.66
C TYR A 67 0.28 -9.07 -13.10
N ALA A 68 1.58 -9.37 -13.13
CA ALA A 68 2.64 -8.45 -13.52
C ALA A 68 2.50 -7.95 -14.97
N GLU A 69 2.02 -8.81 -15.88
CA GLU A 69 1.76 -8.46 -17.29
C GLU A 69 0.76 -7.30 -17.46
N LYS A 70 -0.07 -7.04 -16.45
CA LYS A 70 -1.10 -5.99 -16.49
C LYS A 70 -0.60 -4.63 -16.04
N PHE A 71 0.63 -4.54 -15.53
CA PHE A 71 1.18 -3.28 -15.06
C PHE A 71 1.62 -2.40 -16.24
N VAL A 72 1.13 -1.17 -16.24
CA VAL A 72 1.54 -0.15 -17.20
C VAL A 72 2.73 0.60 -16.61
N ALA A 73 3.80 0.74 -17.39
CA ALA A 73 5.01 1.43 -16.96
C ALA A 73 4.71 2.84 -16.41
N ILE A 74 5.23 3.14 -15.22
CA ILE A 74 4.99 4.39 -14.46
C ILE A 74 5.16 5.66 -15.31
N ARG A 75 6.13 5.66 -16.21
CA ARG A 75 6.39 6.76 -17.17
C ARG A 75 5.19 7.15 -18.04
N LYS A 76 4.19 6.28 -18.18
CA LYS A 76 2.97 6.51 -18.99
C LYS A 76 1.76 6.94 -18.18
N THR A 77 1.79 6.80 -16.85
CA THR A 77 0.59 6.85 -16.00
C THR A 77 0.65 7.92 -14.92
N PHE A 78 1.75 8.68 -14.82
CA PHE A 78 1.92 9.78 -13.85
C PHE A 78 1.63 9.41 -12.38
N GLY A 79 1.68 8.12 -12.03
CA GLY A 79 1.35 7.60 -10.69
C GLY A 79 0.83 6.15 -10.67
N ALA A 80 1.39 5.24 -11.46
CA ALA A 80 0.94 3.84 -11.47
C ALA A 80 1.24 3.09 -10.17
N MET A 81 0.46 2.04 -9.94
CA MET A 81 0.87 0.96 -9.05
C MET A 81 2.17 0.31 -9.53
N GLU A 82 2.99 -0.11 -8.58
CA GLU A 82 4.24 -0.82 -8.81
C GLU A 82 4.19 -2.20 -8.15
N LEU A 83 4.92 -3.16 -8.71
CA LEU A 83 5.18 -4.44 -8.08
C LEU A 83 6.33 -4.26 -7.09
N GLU A 84 6.00 -4.05 -5.81
CA GLU A 84 6.99 -3.75 -4.78
C GLU A 84 7.94 -4.93 -4.51
N GLY A 85 7.42 -6.17 -4.47
CA GLY A 85 8.26 -7.34 -4.27
C GLY A 85 7.51 -8.62 -3.94
N ILE A 86 8.28 -9.69 -3.73
CA ILE A 86 7.81 -11.00 -3.32
C ILE A 86 8.35 -11.30 -1.92
N TYR A 87 7.45 -11.69 -1.02
CA TYR A 87 7.80 -12.09 0.34
C TYR A 87 7.57 -13.58 0.52
N ALA A 88 8.50 -14.27 1.17
CA ALA A 88 8.36 -15.68 1.54
C ALA A 88 7.32 -15.88 2.64
N ARG A 89 7.22 -14.92 3.57
CA ARG A 89 6.19 -14.90 4.61
C ARG A 89 5.73 -13.46 4.88
N PHE A 90 4.47 -13.33 5.23
CA PHE A 90 3.86 -12.07 5.64
C PHE A 90 2.99 -12.30 6.87
N LEU A 91 3.21 -11.54 7.93
CA LEU A 91 2.42 -11.60 9.16
C LEU A 91 1.91 -10.21 9.48
N THR A 92 0.63 -10.08 9.80
CA THR A 92 0.01 -8.82 10.19
C THR A 92 -0.75 -8.99 11.49
N VAL A 93 -0.65 -7.99 12.37
CA VAL A 93 -1.38 -7.92 13.65
C VAL A 93 -2.48 -6.86 13.58
N GLY A 94 -2.38 -5.92 12.64
CA GLY A 94 -3.37 -4.88 12.44
C GLY A 94 -2.90 -3.80 11.45
N PRO A 95 -3.67 -2.72 11.31
CA PRO A 95 -3.32 -1.62 10.42
C PRO A 95 -1.92 -1.06 10.72
N LYS A 96 -1.10 -0.93 9.68
CA LYS A 96 0.29 -0.43 9.75
C LYS A 96 1.22 -1.20 10.72
N LYS A 97 0.87 -2.46 11.06
CA LYS A 97 1.61 -3.34 11.97
C LYS A 97 1.78 -4.73 11.35
N TYR A 98 2.87 -4.91 10.62
CA TYR A 98 3.16 -6.15 9.91
C TYR A 98 4.66 -6.39 9.77
N VAL A 99 5.02 -7.64 9.46
CA VAL A 99 6.37 -8.06 9.12
C VAL A 99 6.36 -8.83 7.82
N CYS A 100 7.30 -8.49 6.96
CA CYS A 100 7.56 -9.14 5.69
C CYS A 100 8.90 -9.89 5.81
N ILE A 101 8.94 -11.15 5.40
CA ILE A 101 10.19 -11.93 5.36
C ILE A 101 10.50 -12.20 3.89
N LYS A 102 11.67 -11.77 3.43
CA LYS A 102 12.15 -11.97 2.06
C LYS A 102 12.62 -13.42 1.86
N PRO A 103 12.70 -13.90 0.61
CA PRO A 103 13.27 -15.21 0.31
C PRO A 103 14.70 -15.43 0.82
N SER A 104 15.49 -14.37 0.97
CA SER A 104 16.84 -14.41 1.55
C SER A 104 16.86 -14.75 3.06
N GLY A 105 15.72 -14.65 3.74
CA GLY A 105 15.62 -14.74 5.20
C GLY A 105 15.68 -13.38 5.90
N ASP A 106 16.02 -12.30 5.18
CA ASP A 106 15.94 -10.94 5.71
C ASP A 106 14.48 -10.58 6.00
N TYR A 107 14.24 -9.77 7.03
CA TYR A 107 12.89 -9.30 7.36
C TYR A 107 12.80 -7.78 7.41
N GLU A 108 11.64 -7.28 7.02
CA GLU A 108 11.26 -5.87 7.10
C GLU A 108 10.11 -5.76 8.08
N TRP A 109 10.34 -5.04 9.18
CA TRP A 109 9.35 -4.79 10.20
C TRP A 109 8.75 -3.40 10.04
N HIS A 110 7.44 -3.33 9.84
CA HIS A 110 6.69 -2.08 9.74
C HIS A 110 5.72 -1.96 10.91
N ALA A 111 6.06 -1.10 11.88
CA ALA A 111 5.17 -0.73 12.97
C ALA A 111 5.15 0.80 13.14
N ASN A 112 4.27 1.45 12.40
CA ASN A 112 4.09 2.89 12.55
C ASN A 112 3.30 3.15 13.85
N GLY A 113 3.86 3.98 14.74
CA GLY A 113 3.21 4.39 16.00
C GLY A 113 3.51 3.53 17.24
N ILE A 114 4.34 2.49 17.13
CA ILE A 114 4.89 1.76 18.30
C ILE A 114 6.41 1.89 18.22
N ASN A 115 7.07 2.27 19.33
CA ASN A 115 8.52 2.45 19.30
C ASN A 115 9.22 1.08 19.10
N ALA A 116 10.32 1.07 18.35
CA ALA A 116 11.07 -0.15 18.04
C ALA A 116 11.60 -0.89 19.29
N ARG A 117 11.88 -0.18 20.39
CA ARG A 117 12.34 -0.74 21.67
C ARG A 117 11.25 -1.48 22.45
N THR A 118 9.97 -1.19 22.22
CA THR A 118 8.86 -1.91 22.85
C THR A 118 8.60 -3.29 22.23
N ASN A 119 9.19 -3.59 21.06
CA ASN A 119 8.91 -4.80 20.28
C ASN A 119 9.95 -5.93 20.41
N THR A 120 11.09 -5.73 21.07
CA THR A 120 12.11 -6.81 21.24
C THR A 120 11.83 -7.75 22.42
N LYS A 121 10.61 -7.72 22.98
CA LYS A 121 10.21 -8.53 24.15
C LYS A 121 9.04 -9.48 23.90
N LEU A 122 8.73 -9.80 22.63
CA LEU A 122 7.79 -10.86 22.27
C LEU A 122 8.54 -12.11 21.80
#